data_AF-A0A9K3PEE9-F1
#
_entry.id   AF-A0A9K3PEE9-F1
#
_cell.length_a   1.000
_cell.length_b   1.000
_cell.length_c   1.000
_cell.angle_alpha   90.00
_cell.angle_beta   90.00
_cell.angle_gamma   90.00
#
_symmetry.space_group_name_H-M   'P 1'
#
loop_
_entity.id
_entity.type
_entity.pdbx_description
1 polymer ?
#
loop_
_entity_poly.entity_id
_entity_poly.type
_entity_poly.pdbx_seq_one_letter_code
_entity_poly.pdbx_strand_id
1 'polypeptide(L)'
;MQLPSKRSHCEVLFINMFEAVLTEGKTFKHIIEAIKDLVGDCNLDCSEEEISIQSMDSAHVSLVAVRLGSEAFSTYRCDRPNSLGISTSNMDKILKMLGDKDSITFKAEDDKPDILTMLFESENDHGAIADFDLKLMDIERDQLGIPDTPYKCTIQMPSSEFQRIARDLQVLGDTCTISCGKEGVRFSVSGAIGNGNILIRANTAEKDEESVVINMNEPVELNFALRYLNFFTKATKLSNTVVISMSPDVPIVVEYPIQDYGHTKFYLAPKIEED
;
A
#
# COMPACT_ATOMS: atom_id res chain seq x y z
N MET A 1 13.16 -53.44 -45.41
CA MET A 1 13.69 -53.04 -44.09
C MET A 1 13.70 -51.51 -44.05
N GLN A 2 12.54 -50.92 -43.70
CA GLN A 2 12.35 -49.47 -43.60
C GLN A 2 12.54 -49.08 -42.13
N LEU A 3 13.46 -48.16 -41.87
CA LEU A 3 13.62 -47.50 -40.57
C LEU A 3 12.49 -46.47 -40.41
N PRO A 4 11.82 -46.38 -39.25
CA PRO A 4 10.88 -45.30 -39.00
C PRO A 4 11.66 -44.05 -38.56
N SER A 5 11.49 -42.94 -39.29
CA SER A 5 11.96 -41.62 -38.86
C SER A 5 11.08 -41.13 -37.71
N LYS A 6 11.58 -41.20 -36.48
CA LYS A 6 11.00 -40.44 -35.36
C LYS A 6 11.31 -38.96 -35.59
N ARG A 7 10.31 -38.20 -36.05
CA ARG A 7 10.32 -36.74 -35.92
C ARG A 7 10.08 -36.43 -34.45
N SER A 8 11.12 -36.06 -33.72
CA SER A 8 11.02 -35.47 -32.39
C SER A 8 10.24 -34.17 -32.51
N HIS A 9 9.01 -34.13 -31.99
CA HIS A 9 8.34 -32.87 -31.70
C HIS A 9 9.07 -32.24 -30.53
N CYS A 10 9.76 -31.13 -30.80
CA CYS A 10 10.22 -30.22 -29.76
C CYS A 10 8.96 -29.48 -29.30
N GLU A 11 8.27 -29.99 -28.28
CA GLU A 11 7.29 -29.20 -27.55
C GLU A 11 8.07 -28.09 -26.86
N VAL A 12 7.97 -26.87 -27.38
CA VAL A 12 8.29 -25.67 -26.61
C VAL A 12 7.28 -25.66 -25.48
N LEU A 13 7.69 -26.10 -24.29
CA LEU A 13 6.90 -25.93 -23.08
C LEU A 13 6.73 -24.43 -22.89
N PHE A 14 5.53 -23.92 -23.16
CA PHE A 14 5.14 -22.58 -22.74
C PHE A 14 5.02 -22.64 -21.22
N ILE A 15 6.11 -22.28 -20.53
CA ILE A 15 6.08 -22.01 -19.09
C ILE A 15 5.21 -20.76 -18.94
N ASN A 16 4.04 -20.90 -18.32
CA ASN A 16 3.27 -19.71 -17.97
C ASN A 16 4.04 -18.98 -16.88
N MET A 17 4.14 -17.68 -17.04
CA MET A 17 5.05 -16.87 -16.27
C MET A 17 4.36 -15.58 -15.85
N PHE A 18 4.60 -15.21 -14.61
CA PHE A 18 4.47 -13.84 -14.17
C PHE A 18 5.86 -13.22 -14.16
N GLU A 19 6.05 -12.13 -14.91
CA GLU A 19 7.27 -11.33 -14.93
C GLU A 19 6.91 -9.84 -14.94
N ALA A 20 7.43 -9.09 -13.97
CA ALA A 20 7.19 -7.65 -13.87
C ALA A 20 8.47 -6.92 -13.45
N VAL A 21 8.83 -5.85 -14.16
CA VAL A 21 10.06 -5.05 -13.90
C VAL A 21 9.67 -3.65 -13.45
N LEU A 22 9.93 -3.36 -12.17
CA LEU A 22 9.74 -2.03 -11.60
C LEU A 22 11.07 -1.29 -11.60
N THR A 23 11.17 -0.22 -12.38
CA THR A 23 12.40 0.58 -12.53
C THR A 23 12.79 1.27 -11.22
N GLU A 24 11.80 1.83 -10.52
CA GLU A 24 11.97 2.42 -9.19
C GLU A 24 11.65 1.38 -8.10
N GLY A 25 12.52 0.39 -7.95
CA GLY A 25 12.30 -0.73 -7.01
C GLY A 25 12.03 -0.28 -5.56
N LYS A 26 12.61 0.86 -5.16
CA LYS A 26 12.41 1.46 -3.83
C LYS A 26 10.93 1.77 -3.53
N THR A 27 10.10 1.99 -4.54
CA THR A 27 8.65 2.16 -4.38
C THR A 27 8.03 0.91 -3.74
N PHE A 28 8.34 -0.28 -4.24
CA PHE A 28 7.83 -1.53 -3.65
C PHE A 28 8.36 -1.78 -2.24
N LYS A 29 9.64 -1.45 -1.99
CA LYS A 29 10.22 -1.46 -0.64
C LYS A 29 9.43 -0.59 0.33
N HIS A 30 9.11 0.65 -0.06
CA HIS A 30 8.31 1.55 0.78
C HIS A 30 6.88 1.04 1.00
N ILE A 31 6.27 0.36 0.02
CA ILE A 31 4.95 -0.28 0.19
C ILE A 31 5.02 -1.34 1.28
N ILE A 32 5.97 -2.28 1.19
CA ILE A 32 6.12 -3.34 2.19
C ILE A 32 6.46 -2.76 3.58
N GLU A 33 7.35 -1.75 3.65
CA GLU A 33 7.65 -1.04 4.90
C GLU A 33 6.41 -0.39 5.53
N ALA A 34 5.48 0.12 4.71
CA ALA A 34 4.27 0.78 5.18
C ALA A 34 3.24 -0.19 5.75
N ILE A 35 3.14 -1.41 5.21
CA ILE A 35 2.07 -2.36 5.58
C ILE A 35 2.51 -3.43 6.59
N LYS A 36 3.81 -3.74 6.71
CA LYS A 36 4.29 -4.89 7.50
C LYS A 36 3.92 -4.91 8.98
N ASP A 37 3.71 -3.74 9.57
CA ASP A 37 3.36 -3.62 11.00
C ASP A 37 1.85 -3.71 11.23
N LEU A 38 1.06 -3.69 10.14
CA LEU A 38 -0.38 -3.89 10.15
C LEU A 38 -0.75 -5.31 9.71
N VAL A 39 -0.01 -5.85 8.73
CA VAL A 39 -0.29 -7.13 8.07
C VAL A 39 0.97 -8.00 8.08
N GLY A 40 0.89 -9.15 8.75
CA GLY A 40 2.01 -10.10 8.86
C GLY A 40 2.26 -10.88 7.57
N ASP A 41 1.22 -11.51 7.04
CA ASP A 41 1.26 -12.31 5.82
C ASP A 41 0.10 -11.86 4.92
N CYS A 42 0.32 -11.78 3.61
CA CYS A 42 -0.69 -11.36 2.63
C CYS A 42 -0.48 -11.98 1.26
N ASN A 43 -1.52 -11.95 0.43
CA ASN A 43 -1.41 -12.29 -0.98
C ASN A 43 -0.99 -11.07 -1.80
N LEU A 44 0.00 -11.28 -2.67
CA LEU A 44 0.28 -10.42 -3.82
C LEU A 44 -0.50 -10.98 -5.01
N ASP A 45 -1.65 -10.39 -5.30
CA ASP A 45 -2.52 -10.79 -6.41
C ASP A 45 -2.04 -10.12 -7.69
N CYS A 46 -1.53 -10.89 -8.66
CA CYS A 46 -1.16 -10.38 -9.98
C CYS A 46 -2.21 -10.78 -11.03
N SER A 47 -2.49 -9.86 -11.93
CA SER A 47 -3.40 -10.03 -13.06
C SER A 47 -2.75 -9.46 -14.32
N GLU A 48 -3.45 -9.45 -15.46
CA GLU A 48 -2.95 -8.78 -16.67
C GLU A 48 -2.85 -7.26 -16.52
N GLU A 49 -3.59 -6.66 -15.58
CA GLU A 49 -3.72 -5.21 -15.43
C GLU A 49 -2.92 -4.63 -14.27
N GLU A 50 -2.65 -5.41 -13.22
CA GLU A 50 -2.09 -4.88 -11.98
C GLU A 50 -1.50 -5.95 -11.05
N ILE A 51 -0.62 -5.49 -10.16
CA ILE A 51 -0.28 -6.14 -8.90
C ILE A 51 -1.08 -5.45 -7.78
N SER A 52 -1.75 -6.24 -6.95
CA SER A 52 -2.54 -5.72 -5.82
C SER A 52 -2.29 -6.50 -4.53
N ILE A 53 -2.55 -5.83 -3.39
CA ILE A 53 -2.58 -6.46 -2.07
C ILE A 53 -3.85 -5.99 -1.39
N GLN A 54 -4.66 -6.92 -0.89
CA GLN A 54 -5.77 -6.59 0.00
C GLN A 54 -5.72 -7.48 1.24
N SER A 55 -5.66 -6.88 2.42
CA SER A 55 -5.60 -7.65 3.66
C SER A 55 -6.14 -6.86 4.85
N MET A 56 -6.75 -7.57 5.80
CA MET A 56 -7.11 -7.04 7.10
C MET A 56 -5.96 -7.20 8.10
N ASP A 57 -5.96 -6.39 9.15
CA ASP A 57 -5.16 -6.62 10.35
C ASP A 57 -5.73 -7.77 11.19
N SER A 58 -4.94 -8.27 12.14
CA SER A 58 -5.35 -9.39 13.00
C SER A 58 -6.54 -9.10 13.91
N ALA A 59 -6.85 -7.82 14.17
CA ALA A 59 -8.04 -7.42 14.91
C ALA A 59 -9.29 -7.27 14.02
N HIS A 60 -9.17 -7.35 12.69
CA HIS A 60 -10.24 -7.07 11.73
C HIS A 60 -10.88 -5.68 11.89
N VAL A 61 -10.08 -4.68 12.27
CA VAL A 61 -10.52 -3.29 12.47
C VAL A 61 -9.99 -2.38 11.35
N SER A 62 -8.90 -2.79 10.69
CA SER A 62 -8.27 -2.05 9.61
C SER A 62 -8.03 -2.93 8.39
N LEU A 63 -8.24 -2.36 7.22
CA LEU A 63 -7.93 -2.99 5.93
C LEU A 63 -6.89 -2.16 5.18
N VAL A 64 -5.95 -2.82 4.53
CA VAL A 64 -5.06 -2.20 3.54
C VAL A 64 -5.42 -2.69 2.15
N ALA A 65 -5.44 -1.76 1.20
CA ALA A 65 -5.58 -2.03 -0.23
C ALA A 65 -4.46 -1.30 -0.98
N VAL A 66 -3.56 -2.05 -1.59
CA VAL A 66 -2.47 -1.54 -2.43
C VAL A 66 -2.78 -1.91 -3.88
N ARG A 67 -2.50 -0.99 -4.79
CA ARG A 67 -2.62 -1.21 -6.23
C ARG A 67 -1.42 -0.60 -6.95
N LEU A 68 -0.80 -1.39 -7.83
CA LEU A 68 0.16 -0.94 -8.83
C LEU A 68 -0.30 -1.45 -10.20
N GLY A 69 -0.76 -0.54 -11.06
CA GLY A 69 -1.12 -0.85 -12.43
C GLY A 69 0.07 -1.33 -13.25
N SER A 70 -0.19 -2.08 -14.31
CA SER A 70 0.80 -2.59 -15.26
C SER A 70 1.69 -1.49 -15.85
N GLU A 71 1.17 -0.27 -15.95
CA GLU A 71 1.87 0.94 -16.39
C GLU A 71 2.98 1.41 -15.44
N ALA A 72 3.00 0.92 -14.19
CA ALA A 72 4.11 1.15 -13.25
C ALA A 72 5.39 0.42 -13.66
N PHE A 73 5.29 -0.58 -14.54
CA PHE A 73 6.35 -1.51 -14.86
C PHE A 73 6.87 -1.29 -16.29
N SER A 74 8.19 -1.36 -16.49
CA SER A 74 8.78 -1.27 -17.83
C SER A 74 8.54 -2.52 -18.66
N THR A 75 8.42 -3.67 -17.99
CA THR A 75 7.97 -4.95 -18.54
C THR A 75 6.89 -5.49 -17.63
N TYR A 76 5.77 -5.92 -18.18
CA TYR A 76 4.69 -6.55 -17.43
C TYR A 76 4.08 -7.69 -18.23
N ARG A 77 4.14 -8.90 -17.69
CA ARG A 77 3.54 -10.10 -18.26
C ARG A 77 2.95 -10.93 -17.13
N CYS A 78 1.65 -11.21 -17.22
CA CYS A 78 0.96 -12.12 -16.33
C CYS A 78 0.08 -13.02 -17.19
N ASP A 79 0.57 -14.22 -17.52
CA ASP A 79 -0.15 -15.10 -18.45
C ASP A 79 -1.49 -15.61 -17.90
N ARG A 80 -1.60 -15.71 -16.57
CA ARG A 80 -2.81 -16.07 -15.84
C ARG A 80 -2.81 -15.40 -14.47
N PRO A 81 -3.97 -14.98 -13.94
CA PRO A 81 -4.06 -14.47 -12.59
C PRO A 81 -3.44 -15.42 -11.59
N ASN A 82 -2.54 -14.90 -10.75
CA ASN A 82 -1.88 -15.67 -9.71
C ASN A 82 -1.92 -14.91 -8.38
N SER A 83 -1.86 -15.66 -7.28
CA SER A 83 -1.87 -15.11 -5.93
C SER A 83 -0.64 -15.65 -5.22
N LEU A 84 0.31 -14.77 -4.94
CA LEU A 84 1.59 -15.14 -4.33
C LEU A 84 1.52 -14.79 -2.85
N GLY A 85 1.30 -15.79 -1.99
CA GLY A 85 1.25 -15.59 -0.54
C GLY A 85 2.65 -15.33 0.02
N ILE A 86 2.85 -14.17 0.61
CA ILE A 86 4.13 -13.70 1.13
C ILE A 86 4.05 -13.36 2.61
N SER A 87 5.16 -13.59 3.33
CA SER A 87 5.36 -12.97 4.63
C SER A 87 5.98 -11.59 4.44
N THR A 88 5.27 -10.53 4.86
CA THR A 88 5.74 -9.15 4.73
C THR A 88 7.05 -8.93 5.48
N SER A 89 7.24 -9.66 6.58
CA SER A 89 8.46 -9.61 7.39
C SER A 89 9.69 -10.19 6.68
N ASN A 90 9.52 -11.25 5.89
CA ASN A 90 10.62 -11.86 5.12
C ASN A 90 10.89 -11.07 3.85
N MET A 91 9.83 -10.60 3.19
CA MET A 91 9.93 -9.67 2.06
C MET A 91 10.71 -8.40 2.45
N ASP A 92 10.41 -7.76 3.59
CA ASP A 92 11.15 -6.59 4.11
C ASP A 92 12.64 -6.87 4.32
N LYS A 93 13.00 -8.07 4.80
CA LYS A 93 14.41 -8.45 4.97
C LYS A 93 15.14 -8.55 3.65
N ILE A 94 14.49 -9.07 2.61
CA ILE A 94 15.08 -9.15 1.27
C ILE A 94 15.21 -7.75 0.66
N LEU A 95 14.14 -6.95 0.71
CA LEU A 95 14.11 -5.59 0.16
C LEU A 95 15.06 -4.60 0.88
N LYS A 96 15.58 -4.94 2.06
CA LYS A 96 16.68 -4.18 2.69
C LYS A 96 17.98 -4.22 1.90
N MET A 97 18.21 -5.26 1.10
CA MET A 97 19.37 -5.39 0.23
C MET A 97 19.23 -4.59 -1.07
N LEU A 98 18.03 -4.09 -1.38
CA LEU A 98 17.78 -3.22 -2.53
C LEU A 98 18.37 -1.83 -2.31
N GLY A 99 19.23 -1.40 -3.22
CA GLY A 99 19.78 -0.06 -3.31
C GLY A 99 18.74 0.98 -3.74
N ASP A 100 19.06 2.25 -3.53
CA ASP A 100 18.12 3.35 -3.73
C ASP A 100 17.73 3.61 -5.19
N LYS A 101 18.55 3.13 -6.14
CA LYS A 101 18.36 3.32 -7.58
C LYS A 101 18.19 1.99 -8.33
N ASP A 102 18.01 0.91 -7.59
CA ASP A 102 17.93 -0.41 -8.17
C ASP A 102 16.51 -0.66 -8.70
N SER A 103 16.45 -1.35 -9.83
CA SER A 103 15.21 -1.94 -10.32
C SER A 103 14.94 -3.27 -9.63
N ILE A 104 13.67 -3.67 -9.58
CA ILE A 104 13.26 -5.01 -9.13
C ILE A 104 12.56 -5.71 -10.29
N THR A 105 13.00 -6.93 -10.59
CA THR A 105 12.23 -7.86 -11.42
C THR A 105 11.60 -8.92 -10.54
N PHE A 106 10.28 -9.07 -10.60
CA PHE A 106 9.54 -10.18 -9.99
C PHE A 106 9.35 -11.29 -11.02
N LYS A 107 9.63 -12.54 -10.64
CA LYS A 107 9.38 -13.72 -11.46
C LYS A 107 8.71 -14.81 -10.65
N ALA A 108 7.60 -15.34 -11.17
CA ALA A 108 6.99 -16.57 -10.69
C ALA A 108 6.69 -17.48 -11.87
N GLU A 109 7.22 -18.71 -11.81
CA GLU A 109 7.18 -19.70 -12.88
C GLU A 109 6.32 -20.90 -12.45
N ASP A 110 5.52 -21.45 -13.37
CA ASP A 110 4.67 -22.63 -13.13
C ASP A 110 5.45 -23.88 -12.63
N ASP A 111 6.74 -24.00 -12.97
CA ASP A 111 7.59 -25.14 -12.58
C ASP A 111 8.20 -25.00 -11.17
N LYS A 112 8.10 -23.79 -10.57
CA LYS A 112 8.47 -23.49 -9.18
C LYS A 112 7.35 -22.69 -8.49
N PRO A 113 6.16 -23.30 -8.31
CA PRO A 113 4.98 -22.59 -7.82
C PRO A 113 5.12 -22.03 -6.39
N ASP A 114 6.09 -22.53 -5.61
CA ASP A 114 6.31 -22.14 -4.21
C ASP A 114 7.38 -21.04 -4.05
N ILE A 115 7.86 -20.44 -5.15
CA ILE A 115 8.96 -19.48 -5.13
C ILE A 115 8.59 -18.23 -5.93
N LEU A 116 8.79 -17.07 -5.30
CA LEU A 116 8.89 -15.78 -5.99
C LEU A 116 10.37 -15.39 -6.06
N THR A 117 10.89 -15.33 -7.28
CA THR A 117 12.25 -14.86 -7.54
C THR A 117 12.24 -13.34 -7.71
N MET A 118 13.20 -12.67 -7.07
CA MET A 118 13.41 -11.22 -7.18
C MET A 118 14.84 -10.95 -7.66
N LEU A 119 14.97 -10.21 -8.77
CA LEU A 119 16.25 -9.76 -9.28
C LEU A 119 16.41 -8.27 -9.01
N PHE A 120 17.51 -7.89 -8.35
CA PHE A 120 17.86 -6.50 -8.11
C PHE A 120 19.01 -6.11 -9.04
N GLU A 121 18.79 -5.07 -9.84
CA GLU A 121 19.76 -4.60 -10.83
C GLU A 121 19.98 -3.10 -10.68
N SER A 122 21.25 -2.71 -10.57
CA SER A 122 21.66 -1.31 -10.48
C SER A 122 22.35 -0.86 -11.76
N GLU A 123 21.99 0.32 -12.28
CA GLU A 123 22.68 0.90 -13.44
C GLU A 123 24.16 1.22 -13.15
N ASN A 124 24.53 1.40 -11.89
CA ASN A 124 25.87 1.87 -11.50
C ASN A 124 26.83 0.74 -11.09
N ASP A 125 26.35 -0.49 -10.86
CA ASP A 125 27.10 -1.52 -10.14
C ASP A 125 27.83 -2.50 -11.07
N HIS A 126 28.46 -1.97 -12.13
CA HIS A 126 29.26 -2.73 -13.10
C HIS A 126 28.57 -3.97 -13.72
N GLY A 127 27.24 -4.01 -13.74
CA GLY A 127 26.44 -5.13 -14.25
C GLY A 127 26.20 -6.26 -13.24
N ALA A 128 26.34 -6.00 -11.93
CA ALA A 128 25.94 -6.93 -10.89
C ALA A 128 24.41 -7.09 -10.85
N ILE A 129 23.96 -8.35 -10.87
CA ILE A 129 22.56 -8.75 -10.68
C ILE A 129 22.52 -9.58 -9.41
N ALA A 130 21.72 -9.15 -8.43
CA ALA A 130 21.50 -9.92 -7.21
C ALA A 130 20.17 -10.69 -7.31
N ASP A 131 20.23 -12.00 -7.09
CA ASP A 131 19.10 -12.92 -7.22
C ASP A 131 18.68 -13.44 -5.84
N PHE A 132 17.38 -13.31 -5.52
CA PHE A 132 16.79 -13.73 -4.26
C PHE A 132 15.50 -14.51 -4.47
N ASP A 133 15.46 -15.73 -3.93
CA ASP A 133 14.25 -16.55 -3.88
C ASP A 133 13.52 -16.37 -2.54
N LEU A 134 12.26 -15.93 -2.61
CA LEU A 134 11.35 -15.91 -1.47
C LEU A 134 10.40 -17.11 -1.55
N LYS A 135 10.36 -17.90 -0.47
CA LYS A 135 9.37 -18.97 -0.33
C LYS A 135 7.98 -18.39 -0.15
N LEU A 136 7.05 -18.88 -0.96
CA LEU A 136 5.63 -18.58 -0.90
C LEU A 136 4.93 -19.46 0.14
N MET A 137 3.73 -19.04 0.50
CA MET A 137 2.84 -19.76 1.41
C MET A 137 1.41 -19.73 0.89
N ASP A 138 0.65 -20.76 1.25
CA ASP A 138 -0.78 -20.79 0.94
C ASP A 138 -1.53 -19.89 1.92
N ILE A 139 -2.10 -18.80 1.39
CA ILE A 139 -2.94 -17.88 2.14
C ILE A 139 -4.31 -17.86 1.47
N GLU A 140 -5.36 -18.13 2.24
CA GLU A 140 -6.72 -18.05 1.73
C GLU A 140 -7.02 -16.64 1.21
N ARG A 141 -7.50 -16.55 -0.03
CA ARG A 141 -7.85 -15.29 -0.65
C ARG A 141 -9.23 -14.84 -0.17
N ASP A 142 -9.25 -13.94 0.81
CA ASP A 142 -10.45 -13.29 1.30
C ASP A 142 -10.52 -11.86 0.75
N GLN A 143 -11.01 -11.73 -0.49
CA GLN A 143 -11.15 -10.42 -1.13
C GLN A 143 -12.49 -9.79 -0.75
N LEU A 144 -12.41 -8.68 -0.02
CA LEU A 144 -13.55 -7.87 0.36
C LEU A 144 -13.91 -6.91 -0.77
N GLY A 145 -15.20 -6.90 -1.14
CA GLY A 145 -15.76 -5.89 -2.03
C GLY A 145 -15.75 -4.53 -1.33
N ILE A 146 -14.92 -3.61 -1.79
CA ILE A 146 -14.91 -2.22 -1.32
C ILE A 146 -15.94 -1.43 -2.13
N PRO A 147 -17.04 -0.95 -1.54
CA PRO A 147 -18.04 -0.21 -2.27
C PRO A 147 -17.58 1.20 -2.62
N ASP A 148 -17.94 1.68 -3.80
CA ASP A 148 -17.79 3.08 -4.19
C ASP A 148 -18.70 3.95 -3.32
N THR A 149 -18.13 4.47 -2.23
CA THR A 149 -18.86 5.28 -1.26
C THR A 149 -18.58 6.75 -1.51
N PRO A 150 -19.60 7.59 -1.75
CA PRO A 150 -19.40 9.03 -1.83
C PRO A 150 -19.10 9.59 -0.43
N TYR A 151 -17.88 10.06 -0.23
CA TYR A 151 -17.47 10.67 1.04
C TYR A 151 -18.03 12.09 1.18
N LYS A 152 -18.35 12.46 2.42
CA LYS A 152 -18.89 13.78 2.75
C LYS A 152 -17.79 14.83 2.88
N CYS A 153 -16.62 14.40 3.32
CA CYS A 153 -15.41 15.22 3.39
C CYS A 153 -14.24 14.51 2.73
N THR A 154 -13.45 15.26 1.96
CA THR A 154 -12.15 14.83 1.44
C THR A 154 -11.12 15.93 1.72
N ILE A 155 -10.03 15.56 2.37
CA ILE A 155 -8.93 16.44 2.75
C ILE A 155 -7.66 15.95 2.07
N GLN A 156 -7.07 16.75 1.21
CA GLN A 156 -5.72 16.54 0.70
C GLN A 156 -4.76 17.47 1.43
N MET A 157 -3.66 16.93 1.96
CA MET A 157 -2.64 17.72 2.67
C MET A 157 -1.25 17.09 2.55
N PRO A 158 -0.17 17.81 2.95
CA PRO A 158 1.17 17.23 2.98
C PRO A 158 1.20 15.99 3.88
N SER A 159 1.73 14.88 3.38
CA SER A 159 1.81 13.62 4.12
C SER A 159 2.67 13.75 5.39
N SER A 160 3.72 14.57 5.31
CA SER A 160 4.61 14.89 6.43
C SER A 160 3.90 15.64 7.57
N GLU A 161 2.94 16.50 7.23
CA GLU A 161 2.12 17.23 8.20
C GLU A 161 1.17 16.27 8.92
N PHE A 162 0.47 15.40 8.18
CA PHE A 162 -0.38 14.38 8.79
C PHE A 162 0.42 13.43 9.69
N GLN A 163 1.62 13.02 9.25
CA GLN A 163 2.53 12.20 10.07
C GLN A 163 2.93 12.90 11.36
N ARG A 164 3.26 14.20 11.30
CA ARG A 164 3.58 14.99 12.50
C ARG A 164 2.40 15.02 13.46
N ILE A 165 1.21 15.36 12.96
CA ILE A 165 -0.04 15.45 13.74
C ILE A 165 -0.31 14.13 14.49
N ALA A 166 -0.31 13.00 13.77
CA ALA A 166 -0.61 11.70 14.38
C ALA A 166 0.43 11.29 15.45
N ARG A 167 1.70 11.60 15.22
CA ARG A 167 2.80 11.31 16.16
C ARG A 167 2.71 12.18 17.42
N ASP A 168 2.51 13.48 17.26
CA ASP A 168 2.49 14.44 18.36
C ASP A 168 1.27 14.21 19.26
N LEU A 169 0.10 13.95 18.65
CA LEU A 169 -1.14 13.71 19.38
C LEU A 169 -1.15 12.38 20.14
N GLN A 170 -0.43 11.35 19.65
CA GLN A 170 -0.29 10.05 20.33
C GLN A 170 0.38 10.16 21.70
N VAL A 171 1.15 11.23 21.96
CA VAL A 171 1.75 11.48 23.29
C VAL A 171 0.68 11.81 24.33
N LEU A 172 -0.45 12.41 23.91
CA LEU A 172 -1.49 12.91 24.80
C LEU A 172 -2.55 11.85 25.12
N GLY A 173 -2.85 10.95 24.18
CA GLY A 173 -3.88 9.92 24.33
C GLY A 173 -4.01 8.99 23.11
N ASP A 174 -4.88 7.99 23.23
CA ASP A 174 -5.01 6.89 22.25
C ASP A 174 -6.13 7.06 21.23
N THR A 175 -7.03 8.03 21.45
CA THR A 175 -8.16 8.32 20.57
C THR A 175 -8.02 9.73 20.02
N CYS A 176 -8.07 9.87 18.69
CA CYS A 176 -8.16 11.15 18.02
C CYS A 176 -9.55 11.34 17.42
N THR A 177 -10.18 12.46 17.77
CA THR A 177 -11.36 12.97 17.10
C THR A 177 -10.92 13.80 15.89
N ILE A 178 -11.32 13.38 14.70
CA ILE A 178 -11.11 14.13 13.46
C ILE A 178 -12.44 14.77 13.09
N SER A 179 -12.48 16.11 13.06
CA SER A 179 -13.66 16.90 12.71
C SER A 179 -13.38 17.78 11.50
N CYS A 180 -14.20 17.66 10.46
CA CYS A 180 -14.14 18.50 9.27
C CYS A 180 -15.38 19.41 9.25
N GLY A 181 -15.14 20.71 9.28
CA GLY A 181 -16.16 21.74 9.35
C GLY A 181 -15.81 22.97 8.53
N LYS A 182 -16.63 24.03 8.65
CA LYS A 182 -16.43 25.29 7.90
C LYS A 182 -15.10 25.98 8.19
N GLU A 183 -14.52 25.76 9.36
CA GLU A 183 -13.25 26.37 9.75
C GLU A 183 -12.02 25.64 9.18
N GLY A 184 -12.18 24.40 8.71
CA GLY A 184 -11.10 23.50 8.33
C GLY A 184 -11.26 22.10 8.91
N VAL A 185 -10.17 21.33 8.93
CA VAL A 185 -10.08 20.02 9.57
C VAL A 185 -9.34 20.15 10.90
N ARG A 186 -9.90 19.55 11.95
CA ARG A 186 -9.37 19.60 13.31
C ARG A 186 -9.11 18.20 13.83
N PHE A 187 -7.91 18.00 14.36
CA PHE A 187 -7.48 16.78 15.03
C PHE A 187 -7.40 17.07 16.53
N SER A 188 -8.20 16.37 17.32
CA SER A 188 -8.29 16.59 18.76
C SER A 188 -8.03 15.31 19.54
N VAL A 189 -7.40 15.42 20.70
CA VAL A 189 -7.19 14.34 21.66
C VAL A 189 -7.47 14.86 23.06
N SER A 190 -8.15 14.06 23.86
CA SER A 190 -8.22 14.24 25.31
C SER A 190 -7.60 13.03 26.00
N GLY A 191 -6.65 13.26 26.90
CA GLY A 191 -6.03 12.19 27.66
C GLY A 191 -5.47 12.65 29.01
N ALA A 192 -4.81 11.73 29.72
CA ALA A 192 -4.52 11.91 31.14
C ALA A 192 -3.57 13.08 31.45
N ILE A 193 -2.64 13.38 30.54
CA ILE A 193 -1.65 14.45 30.73
C ILE A 193 -2.13 15.81 30.21
N GLY A 194 -3.22 15.85 29.44
CA GLY A 194 -3.76 17.07 28.85
C GLY A 194 -4.54 16.82 27.57
N ASN A 195 -5.00 17.92 26.96
CA ASN A 195 -5.74 17.92 25.70
C ASN A 195 -4.89 18.53 24.59
N GLY A 196 -5.04 18.00 23.37
CA GLY A 196 -4.40 18.51 22.16
C GLY A 196 -5.44 18.88 21.11
N ASN A 197 -5.21 19.96 20.38
CA ASN A 197 -6.09 20.41 19.30
C ASN A 197 -5.25 21.07 18.21
N ILE A 198 -5.32 20.53 16.99
CA ILE A 198 -4.62 21.06 15.82
C ILE A 198 -5.68 21.33 14.75
N LEU A 199 -5.82 22.59 14.34
CA LEU A 199 -6.72 23.02 13.26
C LEU A 199 -5.91 23.35 12.01
N ILE A 200 -6.18 22.64 10.92
CA ILE A 200 -5.63 22.90 9.61
C ILE A 200 -6.71 23.53 8.73
N ARG A 201 -6.38 24.67 8.12
CA ARG A 201 -7.26 25.37 7.18
C ARG A 201 -6.82 25.09 5.76
N ALA A 202 -7.79 25.13 4.84
CA ALA A 202 -7.46 25.12 3.42
C ALA A 202 -6.54 26.30 3.07
N ASN A 203 -5.52 26.04 2.27
CA ASN A 203 -4.57 27.03 1.81
C ASN A 203 -4.08 26.68 0.40
N THR A 204 -3.38 27.62 -0.22
CA THR A 204 -2.71 27.42 -1.51
C THR A 204 -1.26 27.84 -1.32
N ALA A 205 -0.34 26.90 -1.54
CA ALA A 205 1.10 27.12 -1.50
C ALA A 205 1.66 27.29 -2.93
N GLU A 206 2.95 27.59 -3.05
CA GLU A 206 3.61 27.67 -4.37
C GLU A 206 3.70 26.31 -5.06
N LYS A 207 3.83 25.24 -4.28
CA LYS A 207 3.78 23.87 -4.76
C LYS A 207 2.47 23.21 -4.34
N ASP A 208 1.84 22.50 -5.27
CA ASP A 208 0.58 21.81 -5.02
C ASP A 208 0.69 20.78 -3.88
N GLU A 209 1.84 20.09 -3.76
CA GLU A 209 2.11 19.12 -2.70
C GLU A 209 2.23 19.72 -1.29
N GLU A 210 2.43 21.04 -1.19
CA GLU A 210 2.49 21.78 0.06
C GLU A 210 1.13 22.40 0.44
N SER A 211 0.13 22.29 -0.44
CA SER A 211 -1.21 22.87 -0.25
C SER A 211 -2.13 21.94 0.53
N VAL A 212 -3.15 22.55 1.16
CA VAL A 212 -4.24 21.85 1.84
C VAL A 212 -5.54 22.16 1.11
N VAL A 213 -6.16 21.14 0.55
CA VAL A 213 -7.45 21.21 -0.13
C VAL A 213 -8.48 20.49 0.71
N ILE A 214 -9.60 21.16 1.02
CA ILE A 214 -10.69 20.61 1.82
C ILE A 214 -11.98 20.73 1.01
N ASN A 215 -12.50 19.58 0.59
CA ASN A 215 -13.81 19.47 -0.03
C ASN A 215 -14.79 18.93 1.02
N MET A 216 -15.75 19.74 1.43
CA MET A 216 -16.73 19.39 2.46
C MET A 216 -18.15 19.64 1.94
N ASN A 217 -18.90 18.56 1.76
CA ASN A 217 -20.31 18.58 1.43
C ASN A 217 -21.16 18.74 2.71
N GLU A 218 -20.86 17.95 3.74
CA GLU A 218 -21.51 17.97 5.05
C GLU A 218 -20.43 17.88 6.14
N PRO A 219 -20.58 18.54 7.31
CA PRO A 219 -19.65 18.38 8.42
C PRO A 219 -19.61 16.94 8.91
N VAL A 220 -18.41 16.44 9.23
CA VAL A 220 -18.20 15.08 9.75
C VAL A 220 -17.29 15.14 10.96
N GLU A 221 -17.63 14.41 12.01
CA GLU A 221 -16.80 14.23 13.20
C GLU A 221 -16.79 12.74 13.57
N LEU A 222 -15.59 12.14 13.66
CA LEU A 222 -15.42 10.72 13.94
C LEU A 222 -14.19 10.49 14.84
N ASN A 223 -14.25 9.43 15.64
CA ASN A 223 -13.21 9.05 16.58
C ASN A 223 -12.39 7.86 16.04
N PHE A 224 -11.06 7.91 16.12
CA PHE A 224 -10.18 6.85 15.63
C PHE A 224 -9.08 6.51 16.63
N ALA A 225 -8.64 5.24 16.61
CA ALA A 225 -7.47 4.83 17.38
C ALA A 225 -6.17 5.38 16.75
N LEU A 226 -5.45 6.24 17.49
CA LEU A 226 -4.23 6.90 17.01
C LEU A 226 -3.11 5.92 16.66
N ARG A 227 -3.09 4.75 17.29
CA ARG A 227 -2.15 3.66 16.98
C ARG A 227 -2.20 3.28 15.50
N TYR A 228 -3.40 3.13 14.94
CA TYR A 228 -3.60 2.77 13.53
C TYR A 228 -3.26 3.92 12.60
N LEU A 229 -3.66 5.16 12.93
CA LEU A 229 -3.25 6.34 12.16
C LEU A 229 -1.73 6.45 12.08
N ASN A 230 -1.02 6.19 13.19
CA ASN A 230 0.45 6.14 13.20
C ASN A 230 1.01 5.02 12.31
N PHE A 231 0.37 3.85 12.23
CA PHE A 231 0.76 2.82 11.26
C PHE A 231 0.61 3.32 9.82
N PHE A 232 -0.49 3.98 9.48
CA PHE A 232 -0.72 4.50 8.13
C PHE A 232 0.33 5.53 7.72
N THR A 233 0.81 6.34 8.68
CA THR A 233 1.86 7.33 8.39
C THR A 233 3.22 6.73 7.99
N LYS A 234 3.42 5.42 8.09
CA LYS A 234 4.62 4.76 7.53
C LYS A 234 4.65 4.80 6.00
N ALA A 235 3.50 5.01 5.36
CA ALA A 235 3.38 5.27 3.92
C ALA A 235 3.80 6.68 3.48
N THR A 236 4.21 7.58 4.41
CA THR A 236 4.65 8.95 4.06
C THR A 236 5.76 9.00 3.02
N LYS A 237 6.61 7.95 2.93
CA LYS A 237 7.67 7.87 1.90
C LYS A 237 7.16 7.55 0.49
N LEU A 238 5.89 7.16 0.33
CA LEU A 238 5.28 6.83 -0.96
C LEU A 238 4.75 8.06 -1.69
N SER A 239 4.35 9.09 -0.95
CA SER A 239 3.72 10.27 -1.52
C SER A 239 3.96 11.50 -0.66
N ASN A 240 4.21 12.64 -1.30
CA ASN A 240 4.32 13.94 -0.62
C ASN A 240 2.95 14.43 -0.10
N THR A 241 1.85 13.85 -0.59
CA THR A 241 0.49 14.17 -0.17
C THR A 241 -0.21 12.96 0.42
N VAL A 242 -1.21 13.21 1.26
CA VAL A 242 -2.14 12.21 1.76
C VAL A 242 -3.56 12.71 1.53
N VAL A 243 -4.46 11.81 1.17
CA VAL A 243 -5.89 12.10 1.00
C VAL A 243 -6.67 11.37 2.07
N ILE A 244 -7.43 12.12 2.87
CA ILE A 244 -8.26 11.61 3.96
C ILE A 244 -9.73 11.78 3.54
N SER A 245 -10.45 10.68 3.43
CA SER A 245 -11.87 10.68 3.06
C SER A 245 -12.73 10.16 4.19
N MET A 246 -13.80 10.89 4.52
CA MET A 246 -14.62 10.67 5.70
C MET A 246 -16.12 10.80 5.39
N SER A 247 -16.90 9.93 6.01
CA SER A 247 -18.37 10.00 6.02
C SER A 247 -18.86 9.28 7.29
N PRO A 248 -20.02 9.64 7.85
CA PRO A 248 -20.64 8.88 8.93
C PRO A 248 -20.85 7.41 8.52
N ASP A 249 -20.84 6.52 9.52
CA ASP A 249 -21.16 5.10 9.41
C ASP A 249 -20.29 4.26 8.46
N VAL A 250 -19.18 4.80 7.97
CA VAL A 250 -18.21 4.08 7.13
C VAL A 250 -16.78 4.29 7.64
N PRO A 251 -15.85 3.37 7.33
CA PRO A 251 -14.44 3.56 7.66
C PRO A 251 -13.86 4.86 7.07
N ILE A 252 -12.93 5.48 7.79
CA ILE A 252 -12.08 6.52 7.20
C ILE A 252 -11.16 5.88 6.17
N VAL A 253 -10.92 6.57 5.06
CA VAL A 253 -9.91 6.20 4.09
C VAL A 253 -8.74 7.15 4.16
N VAL A 254 -7.54 6.61 4.35
CA VAL A 254 -6.28 7.33 4.25
C VAL A 254 -5.51 6.79 3.05
N GLU A 255 -5.41 7.61 2.01
CA GLU A 255 -4.81 7.25 0.72
C GLU A 255 -3.49 7.99 0.50
N TYR A 256 -2.48 7.22 0.09
CA TYR A 256 -1.20 7.70 -0.40
C TYR A 256 -1.10 7.38 -1.90
N PRO A 257 -1.31 8.37 -2.79
CA PRO A 257 -1.17 8.18 -4.23
C PRO A 257 0.28 7.85 -4.60
N ILE A 258 0.48 6.86 -5.47
CA ILE A 258 1.80 6.46 -5.97
C ILE A 258 1.85 6.86 -7.44
N GLN A 259 2.37 8.07 -7.69
CA GLN A 259 2.39 8.70 -9.01
C GLN A 259 0.99 8.62 -9.67
N ASP A 260 0.91 8.25 -10.95
CA ASP A 260 -0.32 8.07 -11.71
C ASP A 260 -0.75 6.61 -11.90
N TYR A 261 0.08 5.66 -11.45
CA TYR A 261 -0.11 4.23 -11.68
C TYR A 261 -0.60 3.43 -10.46
N GLY A 262 -0.72 4.04 -9.29
CA GLY A 262 -1.03 3.28 -8.09
C GLY A 262 -1.43 4.07 -6.87
N HIS A 263 -1.74 3.34 -5.80
CA HIS A 263 -2.06 3.89 -4.49
C HIS A 263 -1.89 2.86 -3.37
N THR A 264 -1.68 3.37 -2.16
CA THR A 264 -1.88 2.62 -0.92
C THR A 264 -3.02 3.26 -0.15
N LYS A 265 -4.12 2.52 0.06
CA LYS A 265 -5.29 2.93 0.82
C LYS A 265 -5.38 2.14 2.12
N PHE A 266 -5.59 2.85 3.21
CA PHE A 266 -5.90 2.29 4.52
C PHE A 266 -7.32 2.63 4.91
N TYR A 267 -8.05 1.64 5.38
CA TYR A 267 -9.40 1.77 5.91
C TYR A 267 -9.34 1.52 7.42
N LEU A 268 -10.04 2.34 8.19
CA LEU A 268 -10.13 2.17 9.64
C LEU A 268 -11.55 2.43 10.14
N ALA A 269 -12.13 1.46 10.82
CA ALA A 269 -13.43 1.63 11.44
C ALA A 269 -13.37 2.72 12.53
N PRO A 270 -14.37 3.62 12.61
CA PRO A 270 -14.45 4.59 13.69
C PRO A 270 -14.73 3.88 15.02
N LYS A 271 -14.26 4.47 16.13
CA LYS A 271 -14.72 4.11 17.47
C LYS A 271 -16.13 4.65 17.65
N ILE A 272 -17.05 3.76 17.98
CA ILE A 272 -18.41 4.12 18.36
C ILE A 272 -18.38 4.41 19.87
N GLU A 273 -18.94 5.54 20.29
CA GLU A 273 -19.20 5.78 21.71
C GLU A 273 -20.39 4.90 22.10
N GLU A 274 -20.20 4.00 23.06
CA GLU A 274 -21.34 3.27 23.65
C GLU A 274 -22.13 4.29 24.51
N ASP A 275 -23.37 4.57 24.11
CA ASP A 275 -24.34 5.37 24.88
C ASP A 275 -24.64 4.78 26.27
#